data_AF-A0A5M4D9B2-F1
#
_entry.id   AF-A0A5M4D9B2-F1
#
_cell.length_a   1.000
_cell.length_b   1.000
_cell.length_c   1.000
_cell.angle_alpha   90.00
_cell.angle_beta   90.00
_cell.angle_gamma   90.00
#
_symmetry.space_group_name_H-M   'P 1'
#
loop_
_entity.id
_entity.type
_entity.pdbx_description
1 polymer ?
#
loop_
_entity_poly.entity_id
_entity_poly.type
_entity_poly.pdbx_seq_one_letter_code
_entity_poly.pdbx_strand_id
1 'polypeptide(L)'
;MTSPATAGHYFGYWKFKSNSGGVFGIGSTANKSFWVEIYVSSSSGVAYDFTANAGSAAWSSGAGALTFPGTDGSANGFGLKLDQPKLESGVTSAKAGLLFVPNNVTNGYIQASYPAFRVQTGDRFQATIGCEYGATTCYAAYSLNYQIGSGPVKTFWTFREKYEGWTYNVNLNLNALAGQDVKFILVTSAYGSPTGDRALWVNPIISRAGAGTPPTATPTVTGTPPTPTPTRTGTVQPNACDRAQFISDVTVPDGTAFAPGIGFSKTWRLKNVGTCTWTNYSIMFDTGEKMGGPDSALIPTTVAPGQT
;
A
#
# COMPACT_ATOMS: atom_id res chain seq x y z
N MET A 1 8.47 14.40 -11.28
CA MET A 1 9.12 13.91 -10.04
C MET A 1 8.65 12.48 -9.78
N THR A 2 9.31 11.74 -8.90
CA THR A 2 9.02 10.36 -8.51
C THR A 2 9.20 10.22 -7.00
N SER A 3 8.18 9.71 -6.30
CA SER A 3 8.25 9.53 -4.85
C SER A 3 9.36 8.53 -4.47
N PRO A 4 10.05 8.71 -3.33
CA PRO A 4 11.04 7.75 -2.83
C PRO A 4 10.46 6.34 -2.65
N ALA A 5 11.31 5.32 -2.78
CA ALA A 5 10.91 3.91 -2.66
C ALA A 5 10.70 3.45 -1.21
N THR A 6 11.19 4.21 -0.23
CA THR A 6 11.06 3.89 1.19
C THR A 6 9.93 4.71 1.77
N ALA A 7 9.19 4.13 2.73
CA ALA A 7 8.18 4.87 3.47
C ALA A 7 8.84 5.94 4.35
N GLY A 8 8.23 7.11 4.45
CA GLY A 8 8.80 8.21 5.20
C GLY A 8 8.14 9.54 4.88
N HIS A 9 8.66 10.59 5.51
CA HIS A 9 8.30 11.97 5.28
C HIS A 9 9.49 12.66 4.61
N TYR A 10 9.26 13.32 3.48
CA TYR A 10 10.34 13.75 2.59
C TYR A 10 10.17 15.21 2.18
N PHE A 11 11.29 15.92 2.11
CA PHE A 11 11.35 17.32 1.66
C PHE A 11 12.37 17.50 0.54
N GLY A 12 11.92 18.02 -0.60
CA GLY A 12 12.82 18.52 -1.65
C GLY A 12 12.83 20.03 -1.66
N TYR A 13 13.99 20.67 -1.47
CA TYR A 13 14.12 22.13 -1.44
C TYR A 13 14.65 22.68 -2.76
N TRP A 14 14.07 23.79 -3.21
CA TRP A 14 14.31 24.40 -4.52
C TRP A 14 14.54 25.91 -4.40
N LYS A 15 15.34 26.43 -5.34
CA LYS A 15 15.66 27.85 -5.50
C LYS A 15 15.53 28.26 -6.96
N PHE A 16 15.61 29.56 -7.21
CA PHE A 16 15.71 30.13 -8.54
C PHE A 16 17.17 30.32 -8.94
N LYS A 17 17.45 30.20 -10.23
CA LYS A 17 18.73 30.56 -10.85
C LYS A 17 18.47 31.56 -11.97
N SER A 18 19.11 32.72 -11.87
CA SER A 18 19.06 33.77 -12.89
C SER A 18 19.80 33.34 -14.16
N ASN A 19 19.57 34.07 -15.25
CA ASN A 19 20.30 33.90 -16.50
C ASN A 19 21.81 34.16 -16.39
N SER A 20 22.23 34.97 -15.41
CA SER A 20 23.63 35.24 -15.06
C SER A 20 24.23 34.19 -14.12
N GLY A 21 23.45 33.19 -13.70
CA GLY A 21 23.88 32.10 -12.84
C GLY A 21 23.79 32.37 -11.33
N GLY A 22 23.30 33.56 -10.92
CA GLY A 22 23.04 33.88 -9.52
C GLY A 22 21.85 33.08 -8.96
N VAL A 23 21.95 32.65 -7.70
CA VAL A 23 20.93 31.81 -7.06
C VAL A 23 20.19 32.60 -5.98
N PHE A 24 18.86 32.64 -6.05
CA PHE A 24 18.00 33.30 -5.07
C PHE A 24 16.80 32.44 -4.72
N GLY A 25 16.08 32.82 -3.67
CA GLY A 25 14.89 32.14 -3.19
C GLY A 25 13.83 33.12 -2.74
N ILE A 26 12.98 32.64 -1.85
CA ILE A 26 11.88 33.38 -1.22
C ILE A 26 12.30 34.02 0.11
N GLY A 27 11.37 34.76 0.71
CA GLY A 27 11.54 35.39 2.02
C GLY A 27 12.28 36.73 1.97
N SER A 28 12.35 37.40 3.13
CA SER A 28 12.88 38.78 3.24
C SER A 28 14.34 38.93 2.78
N THR A 29 15.14 37.87 2.91
CA THR A 29 16.54 37.84 2.49
C THR A 29 16.75 37.26 1.08
N ALA A 30 15.68 36.86 0.39
CA ALA A 30 15.74 36.20 -0.91
C ALA A 30 16.65 34.97 -0.96
N ASN A 31 16.79 34.27 0.17
CA ASN A 31 17.70 33.12 0.30
C ASN A 31 17.02 31.88 0.88
N LYS A 32 15.72 31.94 1.21
CA LYS A 32 14.99 30.76 1.67
C LYS A 32 14.52 29.94 0.48
N SER A 33 14.61 28.62 0.58
CA SER A 33 14.12 27.71 -0.44
C SER A 33 12.59 27.60 -0.35
N PHE A 34 11.94 27.29 -1.46
CA PHE A 34 10.59 26.74 -1.48
C PHE A 34 10.69 25.22 -1.60
N TRP A 35 9.62 24.47 -1.33
CA TRP A 35 9.75 23.03 -1.15
C TRP A 35 8.63 22.20 -1.79
N VAL A 36 8.89 20.91 -1.89
CA VAL A 36 7.89 19.85 -2.03
C VAL A 36 7.95 19.02 -0.76
N GLU A 37 6.84 18.91 -0.04
CA GLU A 37 6.67 18.05 1.13
C GLU A 37 5.69 16.93 0.80
N ILE A 38 6.12 15.68 0.96
CA ILE A 38 5.25 14.52 0.76
C ILE A 38 5.44 13.48 1.86
N TYR A 39 4.40 12.69 2.09
CA TYR A 39 4.52 11.42 2.79
C TYR A 39 4.56 10.29 1.78
N VAL A 40 5.59 9.45 1.84
CA VAL A 40 5.52 8.13 1.23
C VAL A 40 4.93 7.20 2.27
N SER A 41 3.62 7.02 2.17
CA SER A 41 2.89 6.13 3.05
C SER A 41 2.83 4.74 2.41
N SER A 42 3.08 3.70 3.19
CA SER A 42 2.63 2.36 2.84
C SER A 42 1.10 2.27 3.03
N SER A 43 0.32 3.11 2.34
CA SER A 43 -1.14 2.96 2.33
C SER A 43 -1.45 1.66 1.58
N SER A 44 -1.59 0.58 2.35
CA SER A 44 -1.98 -0.71 1.82
C SER A 44 -3.47 -0.63 1.49
N GLY A 45 -3.80 -0.45 0.21
CA GLY A 45 -5.16 -0.69 -0.26
C GLY A 45 -5.48 -2.19 -0.21
N VAL A 46 -6.76 -2.53 -0.25
CA VAL A 46 -7.19 -3.93 -0.34
C VAL A 46 -7.08 -4.35 -1.80
N ALA A 47 -6.07 -5.16 -2.13
CA ALA A 47 -5.95 -5.74 -3.47
C ALA A 47 -6.85 -6.96 -3.67
N TYR A 48 -7.12 -7.69 -2.60
CA TYR A 48 -8.09 -8.79 -2.61
C TYR A 48 -8.77 -8.90 -1.25
N ASP A 49 -10.09 -9.03 -1.25
CA ASP A 49 -10.89 -9.24 -0.04
C ASP A 49 -11.52 -10.64 -0.11
N PHE A 50 -11.06 -11.55 0.75
CA PHE A 50 -11.52 -12.94 0.73
C PHE A 50 -12.95 -13.09 1.26
N THR A 51 -13.40 -12.20 2.15
CA THR A 51 -14.78 -12.20 2.66
C THR A 51 -15.73 -11.74 1.58
N ALA A 52 -15.40 -10.64 0.87
CA ALA A 52 -16.23 -10.12 -0.22
C ALA A 52 -16.29 -11.10 -1.40
N ASN A 53 -15.23 -11.85 -1.66
CA ASN A 53 -15.14 -12.81 -2.78
C ASN A 53 -15.47 -14.25 -2.39
N ALA A 54 -16.00 -14.51 -1.19
CA ALA A 54 -16.26 -15.87 -0.70
C ALA A 54 -17.23 -16.68 -1.57
N GLY A 55 -18.18 -16.02 -2.24
CA GLY A 55 -19.08 -16.67 -3.20
C GLY A 55 -18.43 -17.10 -4.52
N SER A 56 -17.23 -16.61 -4.83
CA SER A 56 -16.45 -17.04 -6.00
C SER A 56 -15.49 -18.20 -5.71
N ALA A 57 -15.31 -18.55 -4.44
CA ALA A 57 -14.43 -19.62 -4.03
C ALA A 57 -15.08 -21.00 -4.23
N ALA A 58 -14.27 -22.00 -4.56
CA ALA A 58 -14.67 -23.40 -4.53
C ALA A 58 -14.54 -23.94 -3.10
N TRP A 59 -15.67 -24.14 -2.44
CA TRP A 59 -15.73 -24.66 -1.08
C TRP A 59 -15.75 -26.18 -1.06
N SER A 60 -14.99 -26.77 -0.15
CA SER A 60 -14.96 -28.22 0.04
C SER A 60 -14.52 -28.60 1.45
N SER A 61 -14.82 -29.84 1.83
CA SER A 61 -14.36 -30.47 3.06
C SER A 61 -13.97 -31.91 2.79
N GLY A 62 -13.68 -32.68 3.85
CA GLY A 62 -13.55 -34.14 3.74
C GLY A 62 -14.81 -34.84 3.21
N ALA A 63 -15.98 -34.16 3.21
CA ALA A 63 -17.23 -34.69 2.68
C ALA A 63 -17.46 -34.38 1.18
N GLY A 64 -16.54 -33.66 0.53
CA GLY A 64 -16.64 -33.29 -0.88
C GLY A 64 -16.91 -31.80 -1.10
N ALA A 65 -17.50 -31.46 -2.25
CA ALA A 65 -17.82 -30.07 -2.61
C ALA A 65 -18.98 -29.53 -1.75
N LEU A 66 -18.88 -28.25 -1.38
CA LEU A 66 -19.86 -27.55 -0.55
C LEU A 66 -20.37 -26.29 -1.26
N THR A 67 -21.56 -25.83 -0.87
CA THR A 67 -22.10 -24.53 -1.30
C THR A 67 -21.68 -23.42 -0.33
N PHE A 68 -21.66 -22.19 -0.83
CA PHE A 68 -21.51 -21.00 -0.01
C PHE A 68 -22.63 -19.97 -0.31
N PRO A 69 -23.30 -19.42 0.72
CA PRO A 69 -23.17 -19.77 2.14
C PRO A 69 -23.61 -21.22 2.39
N GLY A 70 -23.01 -21.85 3.40
CA GLY A 70 -23.42 -23.17 3.86
C GLY A 70 -24.62 -23.11 4.82
N THR A 71 -25.09 -24.28 5.25
CA THR A 71 -26.12 -24.40 6.29
C THR A 71 -25.45 -24.57 7.65
N ASP A 72 -25.76 -23.69 8.60
CA ASP A 72 -25.23 -23.80 9.97
C ASP A 72 -25.65 -25.15 10.60
N GLY A 73 -24.69 -25.83 11.24
CA GLY A 73 -24.87 -27.15 11.83
C GLY A 73 -24.72 -28.33 10.86
N SER A 74 -24.40 -28.09 9.58
CA SER A 74 -24.15 -29.16 8.61
C SER A 74 -22.98 -30.05 9.05
N ALA A 75 -23.21 -31.38 9.13
CA ALA A 75 -22.19 -32.36 9.45
C ALA A 75 -21.09 -32.46 8.35
N ASN A 76 -21.38 -32.01 7.13
CA ASN A 76 -20.41 -31.99 6.03
C ASN A 76 -19.41 -30.81 6.16
N GLY A 77 -19.56 -29.97 7.19
CA GLY A 77 -18.83 -28.71 7.32
C GLY A 77 -19.53 -27.60 6.52
N PHE A 78 -19.24 -26.35 6.88
CA PHE A 78 -19.86 -25.19 6.24
C PHE A 78 -19.03 -23.92 6.44
N GLY A 79 -19.19 -23.00 5.48
CA GLY A 79 -18.68 -21.64 5.53
C GLY A 79 -19.81 -20.63 5.60
N LEU A 80 -19.69 -19.61 6.46
CA LEU A 80 -20.64 -18.48 6.52
C LEU A 80 -19.89 -17.15 6.46
N LYS A 81 -20.51 -16.14 5.83
CA LYS A 81 -20.11 -14.75 6.00
C LYS A 81 -20.78 -14.19 7.25
N LEU A 82 -19.99 -13.52 8.10
CA LEU A 82 -20.48 -12.78 9.26
C LEU A 82 -20.13 -11.30 9.07
N ASP A 83 -21.12 -10.40 9.14
CA ASP A 83 -20.86 -8.96 8.97
C ASP A 83 -20.19 -8.34 10.20
N GLN A 84 -20.48 -8.88 11.39
CA GLN A 84 -19.91 -8.44 12.67
C GLN A 84 -19.49 -9.65 13.51
N PRO A 85 -18.43 -10.39 13.13
CA PRO A 85 -18.00 -11.57 13.85
C PRO A 85 -17.55 -11.18 15.26
N LYS A 86 -17.99 -11.95 16.26
CA LYS A 86 -17.56 -11.81 17.65
C LYS A 86 -16.52 -12.87 17.97
N LEU A 87 -15.30 -12.43 18.24
CA LEU A 87 -14.17 -13.30 18.56
C LEU A 87 -14.23 -13.76 20.02
N GLU A 88 -13.53 -14.85 20.33
CA GLU A 88 -13.41 -15.45 21.65
C GLU A 88 -12.99 -14.50 22.79
N SER A 89 -12.27 -13.42 22.46
CA SER A 89 -11.92 -12.35 23.41
C SER A 89 -13.11 -11.50 23.87
N GLY A 90 -14.30 -11.73 23.28
CA GLY A 90 -15.50 -10.94 23.53
C GLY A 90 -15.63 -9.71 22.62
N VAL A 91 -14.60 -9.40 21.82
CA VAL A 91 -14.60 -8.27 20.90
C VAL A 91 -15.43 -8.58 19.65
N THR A 92 -16.39 -7.70 19.35
CA THR A 92 -17.12 -7.70 18.08
C THR A 92 -16.36 -6.87 17.06
N SER A 93 -15.98 -7.48 15.94
CA SER A 93 -15.29 -6.79 14.85
C SER A 93 -16.26 -5.90 14.06
N ALA A 94 -15.82 -4.70 13.70
CA ALA A 94 -16.51 -3.83 12.73
C ALA A 94 -16.26 -4.25 11.27
N LYS A 95 -15.31 -5.17 11.04
CA LYS A 95 -15.00 -5.75 9.74
C LYS A 95 -15.63 -7.13 9.62
N ALA A 96 -16.22 -7.40 8.45
CA ALA A 96 -16.78 -8.70 8.13
C ALA A 96 -15.69 -9.79 8.14
N GLY A 97 -16.12 -11.02 8.40
CA GLY A 97 -15.27 -12.19 8.40
C GLY A 97 -15.99 -13.41 7.87
N LEU A 98 -15.26 -14.52 7.85
CA LEU A 98 -15.77 -15.82 7.48
C LEU A 98 -15.68 -16.76 8.67
N LEU A 99 -16.76 -17.48 8.91
CA LEU A 99 -16.77 -18.62 9.81
C LEU A 99 -16.50 -19.88 8.99
N PHE A 100 -15.51 -20.66 9.42
CA PHE A 100 -15.15 -21.96 8.87
C PHE A 100 -15.45 -23.02 9.93
N VAL A 101 -16.32 -23.98 9.60
CA VAL A 101 -16.59 -25.15 10.45
C VAL A 101 -16.19 -26.41 9.70
N PRO A 102 -15.19 -27.18 10.18
CA PRO A 102 -14.77 -28.45 9.57
C PRO A 102 -15.91 -29.46 9.43
N ASN A 103 -15.77 -30.42 8.51
CA ASN A 103 -16.69 -31.56 8.51
C ASN A 103 -16.58 -32.34 9.82
N ASN A 104 -17.70 -32.91 10.28
CA ASN A 104 -17.85 -33.56 11.58
C ASN A 104 -17.22 -34.96 11.62
N VAL A 105 -15.91 -35.01 11.35
CA VAL A 105 -15.03 -36.17 11.43
C VAL A 105 -13.81 -35.76 12.25
N THR A 106 -13.26 -36.69 13.03
CA THR A 106 -12.00 -36.45 13.77
C THR A 106 -10.89 -36.00 12.81
N ASN A 107 -10.25 -34.87 13.12
CA ASN A 107 -9.29 -34.20 12.23
C ASN A 107 -9.88 -33.84 10.84
N GLY A 108 -11.19 -33.61 10.77
CA GLY A 108 -11.87 -33.10 9.58
C GLY A 108 -11.37 -31.70 9.21
N TYR A 109 -11.70 -31.25 8.00
CA TYR A 109 -11.28 -29.94 7.52
C TYR A 109 -12.37 -29.28 6.68
N ILE A 110 -12.21 -28.00 6.49
CA ILE A 110 -12.93 -27.21 5.49
C ILE A 110 -11.94 -26.28 4.80
N GLN A 111 -12.13 -26.07 3.50
CA GLN A 111 -11.31 -25.17 2.72
C GLN A 111 -12.14 -24.35 1.72
N ALA A 112 -11.65 -23.16 1.42
CA ALA A 112 -12.16 -22.29 0.36
C ALA A 112 -11.01 -21.98 -0.60
N SER A 113 -11.08 -22.52 -1.81
CA SER A 113 -10.11 -22.26 -2.88
C SER A 113 -10.58 -21.11 -3.76
N TYR A 114 -9.88 -19.98 -3.71
CA TYR A 114 -10.25 -18.78 -4.43
C TYR A 114 -9.74 -18.80 -5.89
N PRO A 115 -10.38 -18.04 -6.80
CA PRO A 115 -9.84 -17.81 -8.14
C PRO A 115 -8.39 -17.30 -8.11
N ALA A 116 -7.66 -17.51 -9.20
CA ALA A 116 -6.27 -17.10 -9.27
C ALA A 116 -6.14 -15.57 -9.14
N PHE A 117 -5.23 -15.14 -8.28
CA PHE A 117 -4.87 -13.76 -8.03
C PHE A 117 -3.43 -13.51 -8.47
N ARG A 118 -3.20 -12.45 -9.25
CA ARG A 118 -1.86 -12.02 -9.67
C ARG A 118 -1.16 -11.34 -8.50
N VAL A 119 -0.20 -12.04 -7.88
CA VAL A 119 0.58 -11.50 -6.76
C VAL A 119 1.60 -10.48 -7.27
N GLN A 120 1.72 -9.36 -6.57
CA GLN A 120 2.69 -8.32 -6.83
C GLN A 120 3.71 -8.21 -5.70
N THR A 121 4.90 -7.69 -6.01
CA THR A 121 5.89 -7.37 -5.00
C THR A 121 5.30 -6.37 -4.01
N GLY A 122 5.44 -6.67 -2.72
CA GLY A 122 4.89 -5.86 -1.63
C GLY A 122 3.52 -6.33 -1.14
N ASP A 123 2.87 -7.30 -1.80
CA ASP A 123 1.62 -7.87 -1.33
C ASP A 123 1.81 -8.58 0.02
N ARG A 124 0.84 -8.40 0.91
CA ARG A 124 0.80 -9.08 2.21
C ARG A 124 -0.56 -9.69 2.48
N PHE A 125 -0.59 -10.94 2.92
CA PHE A 125 -1.82 -11.54 3.45
C PHE A 125 -2.02 -11.09 4.90
N GLN A 126 -3.20 -10.57 5.21
CA GLN A 126 -3.55 -10.10 6.54
C GLN A 126 -4.91 -10.63 6.97
N ALA A 127 -5.03 -11.06 8.22
CA ALA A 127 -6.29 -11.49 8.83
C ALA A 127 -6.17 -11.40 10.35
N THR A 128 -7.30 -11.35 11.06
CA THR A 128 -7.36 -11.71 12.48
C THR A 128 -8.06 -13.06 12.59
N ILE A 129 -7.45 -13.99 13.31
CA ILE A 129 -7.99 -15.34 13.52
C ILE A 129 -8.29 -15.57 15.00
N GLY A 130 -9.21 -16.50 15.26
CA GLY A 130 -9.65 -16.92 16.59
C GLY A 130 -10.95 -17.70 16.51
N CYS A 131 -11.33 -18.35 17.59
CA CYS A 131 -12.61 -19.05 17.67
C CYS A 131 -13.79 -18.06 17.81
N GLU A 132 -14.99 -18.48 17.40
CA GLU A 132 -16.21 -17.72 17.61
C GLU A 132 -16.55 -17.65 19.10
N TYR A 133 -17.02 -16.49 19.56
CA TYR A 133 -17.39 -16.28 20.96
C TYR A 133 -18.38 -17.33 21.46
N GLY A 134 -18.05 -18.01 22.56
CA GLY A 134 -18.85 -19.09 23.14
C GLY A 134 -18.53 -20.50 22.62
N ALA A 135 -17.70 -20.64 21.58
CA ALA A 135 -17.22 -21.91 21.07
C ALA A 135 -16.10 -22.51 21.96
N THR A 136 -16.39 -22.72 23.24
CA THR A 136 -15.39 -23.04 24.30
C THR A 136 -14.63 -24.34 24.11
N THR A 137 -15.08 -25.25 23.24
CA THR A 137 -14.40 -26.50 22.90
C THR A 137 -13.58 -26.41 21.60
N CYS A 138 -13.56 -25.25 20.94
CA CYS A 138 -12.86 -25.03 19.69
C CYS A 138 -11.36 -25.30 19.84
N TYR A 139 -10.82 -26.17 18.99
CA TYR A 139 -9.40 -26.44 18.83
C TYR A 139 -9.06 -26.71 17.36
N ALA A 140 -8.72 -25.64 16.65
CA ALA A 140 -8.58 -25.63 15.20
C ALA A 140 -7.16 -25.29 14.72
N ALA A 141 -6.77 -25.83 13.57
CA ALA A 141 -5.56 -25.47 12.86
C ALA A 141 -5.91 -24.66 11.61
N TYR A 142 -5.40 -23.44 11.55
CA TYR A 142 -5.50 -22.51 10.42
C TYR A 142 -4.35 -22.77 9.46
N SER A 143 -4.61 -22.72 8.15
CA SER A 143 -3.55 -22.71 7.15
C SER A 143 -3.88 -21.79 5.98
N LEU A 144 -2.87 -21.06 5.52
CA LEU A 144 -2.88 -20.43 4.21
C LEU A 144 -2.13 -21.35 3.25
N ASN A 145 -2.86 -21.98 2.35
CA ASN A 145 -2.30 -22.80 1.28
C ASN A 145 -2.35 -22.03 -0.05
N TYR A 146 -1.54 -22.44 -1.01
CA TYR A 146 -1.51 -21.83 -2.33
C TYR A 146 -1.26 -22.85 -3.44
N GLN A 147 -1.73 -22.53 -4.64
CA GLN A 147 -1.48 -23.29 -5.86
C GLN A 147 -1.12 -22.34 -7.00
N ILE A 148 -0.05 -22.66 -7.75
CA ILE A 148 0.36 -21.91 -8.95
C ILE A 148 -0.03 -22.75 -10.18
N GLY A 149 -0.86 -22.18 -11.06
CA GLY A 149 -1.37 -22.89 -12.23
C GLY A 149 -2.06 -24.21 -11.85
N SER A 150 -1.62 -25.32 -12.46
CA SER A 150 -2.05 -26.69 -12.18
C SER A 150 -1.09 -27.47 -11.27
N GLY A 151 -0.11 -26.79 -10.67
CA GLY A 151 0.89 -27.42 -9.79
C GLY A 151 0.29 -27.98 -8.50
N PRO A 152 1.11 -28.62 -7.66
CA PRO A 152 0.66 -29.12 -6.36
C PRO A 152 0.28 -27.97 -5.43
N VAL A 153 -0.71 -28.20 -4.57
CA VAL A 153 -1.02 -27.31 -3.46
C VAL A 153 0.12 -27.35 -2.44
N LYS A 154 0.55 -26.18 -1.99
CA LYS A 154 1.62 -26.01 -1.00
C LYS A 154 1.11 -25.22 0.19
N THR A 155 1.58 -25.55 1.39
CA THR A 155 1.31 -24.76 2.58
C THR A 155 2.26 -23.57 2.66
N PHE A 156 1.70 -22.37 2.77
CA PHE A 156 2.48 -21.15 2.98
C PHE A 156 2.70 -20.88 4.47
N TRP A 157 1.67 -21.10 5.27
CA TRP A 157 1.67 -20.81 6.70
C TRP A 157 0.62 -21.64 7.42
N THR A 158 0.88 -21.97 8.69
CA THR A 158 -0.06 -22.66 9.57
C THR A 158 0.03 -22.11 10.99
N PHE A 159 -1.09 -22.17 11.72
CA PHE A 159 -1.20 -21.79 13.12
C PHE A 159 -2.24 -22.64 13.82
N ARG A 160 -2.05 -22.90 15.11
CA ARG A 160 -3.01 -23.67 15.93
C ARG A 160 -3.64 -22.73 16.95
N GLU A 161 -4.94 -22.80 17.02
CA GLU A 161 -5.80 -21.98 17.88
C GLU A 161 -6.62 -22.88 18.79
N LYS A 162 -6.73 -22.53 20.06
CA LYS A 162 -7.62 -23.19 21.01
C LYS A 162 -8.35 -22.11 21.79
N TYR A 163 -9.66 -22.26 22.01
CA TYR A 163 -10.44 -21.29 22.78
C TYR A 163 -9.80 -20.99 24.14
N GLU A 164 -9.14 -19.84 24.23
CA GLU A 164 -8.35 -19.40 25.39
C GLU A 164 -8.55 -17.91 25.69
N GLY A 165 -9.40 -17.24 24.91
CA GLY A 165 -9.77 -15.83 25.09
C GLY A 165 -8.84 -14.85 24.38
N TRP A 166 -7.87 -15.35 23.60
CA TRP A 166 -6.95 -14.55 22.81
C TRP A 166 -7.34 -14.54 21.34
N THR A 167 -6.81 -13.59 20.58
CA THR A 167 -6.98 -13.55 19.12
C THR A 167 -5.65 -13.19 18.49
N TYR A 168 -5.44 -13.64 17.25
CA TYR A 168 -4.13 -13.58 16.62
C TYR A 168 -4.18 -12.85 15.29
N ASN A 169 -3.25 -11.91 15.10
CA ASN A 169 -3.12 -11.18 13.86
C ASN A 169 -2.11 -11.86 12.94
N VAL A 170 -2.56 -12.21 11.76
CA VAL A 170 -1.77 -12.79 10.68
C VAL A 170 -1.29 -11.67 9.77
N ASN A 171 0.00 -11.63 9.47
CA ASN A 171 0.58 -10.64 8.55
C ASN A 171 1.76 -11.23 7.77
N LEU A 172 1.47 -11.89 6.65
CA LEU A 172 2.42 -12.69 5.90
C LEU A 172 2.92 -11.94 4.66
N ASN A 173 4.23 -11.97 4.42
CA ASN A 173 4.85 -11.38 3.23
C ASN A 173 4.71 -12.35 2.04
N LEU A 174 4.08 -11.91 0.94
CA LEU A 174 3.85 -12.76 -0.24
C LEU A 174 4.90 -12.58 -1.35
N ASN A 175 6.00 -11.85 -1.12
CA ASN A 175 7.02 -11.57 -2.13
C ASN A 175 7.59 -12.82 -2.82
N ALA A 176 7.65 -13.95 -2.13
CA ALA A 176 8.11 -15.22 -2.70
C ALA A 176 7.20 -15.75 -3.84
N LEU A 177 5.99 -15.20 -3.96
CA LEU A 177 5.00 -15.54 -4.97
C LEU A 177 4.80 -14.42 -6.00
N ALA A 178 5.53 -13.31 -5.91
CA ALA A 178 5.36 -12.15 -6.78
C ALA A 178 5.55 -12.52 -8.26
N GLY A 179 4.67 -11.98 -9.10
CA GLY A 179 4.66 -12.26 -10.54
C GLY A 179 4.08 -13.63 -10.92
N GLN A 180 3.40 -14.31 -9.99
CA GLN A 180 2.68 -15.55 -10.25
C GLN A 180 1.16 -15.33 -10.15
N ASP A 181 0.40 -16.13 -10.90
CA ASP A 181 -1.05 -16.25 -10.73
C ASP A 181 -1.34 -17.38 -9.75
N VAL A 182 -1.83 -17.00 -8.57
CA VAL A 182 -1.89 -17.87 -7.39
C VAL A 182 -3.32 -18.05 -6.95
N LYS A 183 -3.77 -19.30 -6.84
CA LYS A 183 -5.00 -19.62 -6.09
C LYS A 183 -4.62 -19.72 -4.63
N PHE A 184 -5.15 -18.81 -3.81
CA PHE A 184 -5.03 -18.91 -2.36
C PHE A 184 -6.17 -19.78 -1.82
N ILE A 185 -5.83 -20.61 -0.83
CA ILE A 185 -6.73 -21.58 -0.25
C ILE A 185 -6.69 -21.37 1.27
N LEU A 186 -7.79 -20.84 1.82
CA LEU A 186 -7.96 -20.75 3.27
C LEU A 186 -8.42 -22.11 3.77
N VAL A 187 -7.75 -22.67 4.77
CA VAL A 187 -8.05 -23.99 5.33
C VAL A 187 -8.18 -23.90 6.84
N THR A 188 -9.23 -24.52 7.38
CA THR A 188 -9.38 -24.78 8.81
C THR A 188 -9.53 -26.28 9.00
N SER A 189 -8.70 -26.87 9.85
CA SER A 189 -8.78 -28.29 10.22
C SER A 189 -9.06 -28.43 11.72
N ALA A 190 -9.90 -29.38 12.09
CA ALA A 190 -10.05 -29.78 13.48
C ALA A 190 -8.76 -30.41 13.99
N TYR A 191 -8.40 -30.16 15.25
CA TYR A 191 -7.29 -30.84 15.91
C TYR A 191 -7.84 -31.78 16.98
N GLY A 192 -8.27 -32.96 16.54
CA GLY A 192 -9.05 -33.90 17.34
C GLY A 192 -10.53 -33.85 17.00
N SER A 193 -11.37 -33.64 18.01
CA SER A 193 -12.83 -33.57 17.82
C SER A 193 -13.22 -32.26 17.13
N PRO A 194 -14.00 -32.29 16.04
CA PRO A 194 -14.50 -31.09 15.36
C PRO A 194 -15.67 -30.43 16.11
N THR A 195 -16.16 -31.02 17.20
CA THR A 195 -17.32 -30.51 17.94
C THR A 195 -16.99 -29.18 18.60
N GLY A 196 -17.64 -28.13 18.11
CA GLY A 196 -17.44 -26.76 18.59
C GLY A 196 -16.31 -26.02 17.88
N ASP A 197 -15.68 -26.60 16.85
CA ASP A 197 -14.66 -25.92 16.03
C ASP A 197 -15.30 -24.88 15.10
N ARG A 198 -15.63 -23.73 15.68
CA ARG A 198 -16.17 -22.56 14.99
C ARG A 198 -15.06 -21.53 14.81
N ALA A 199 -14.32 -21.65 13.71
CA ALA A 199 -13.10 -20.90 13.46
C ALA A 199 -13.37 -19.63 12.63
N LEU A 200 -12.99 -18.46 13.14
CA LEU A 200 -13.16 -17.19 12.44
C LEU A 200 -11.89 -16.79 11.69
N TRP A 201 -12.08 -16.37 10.44
CA TRP A 201 -11.15 -15.56 9.66
C TRP A 201 -11.75 -14.16 9.51
N VAL A 202 -11.32 -13.22 10.34
CA VAL A 202 -11.82 -11.84 10.35
C VAL A 202 -10.96 -10.95 9.46
N ASN A 203 -11.62 -10.21 8.57
CA ASN A 203 -10.98 -9.35 7.57
C ASN A 203 -9.79 -9.99 6.81
N PRO A 204 -9.89 -11.24 6.30
CA PRO A 204 -8.85 -11.82 5.48
C PRO A 204 -8.73 -11.03 4.17
N ILE A 205 -7.57 -10.41 3.95
CA ILE A 205 -7.27 -9.59 2.78
C ILE A 205 -5.85 -9.85 2.26
N ILE A 206 -5.64 -9.60 0.96
CA ILE A 206 -4.32 -9.23 0.46
C ILE A 206 -4.25 -7.72 0.40
N SER A 207 -3.33 -7.15 1.17
CA SER A 207 -3.06 -5.73 1.16
C SER A 207 -1.91 -5.41 0.22
N ARG A 208 -2.04 -4.31 -0.52
CA ARG A 208 -1.09 -3.86 -1.55
C ARG A 208 -0.90 -2.36 -1.46
N ALA A 209 0.34 -1.91 -1.43
CA ALA A 209 0.65 -0.49 -1.49
C ALA A 209 0.16 0.09 -2.84
N GLY A 210 -0.67 1.14 -2.80
CA GLY A 210 -1.13 1.84 -4.01
C GLY A 210 -2.37 1.28 -4.71
N ALA A 211 -3.12 0.34 -4.12
CA ALA A 211 -4.40 -0.16 -4.68
C ALA A 211 -5.60 0.83 -4.54
N GLY A 212 -5.33 2.13 -4.54
CA GLY A 212 -6.32 3.18 -4.79
C GLY A 212 -6.44 3.41 -6.30
N THR A 213 -7.63 3.70 -6.78
CA THR A 213 -8.06 3.70 -8.21
C THR A 213 -7.09 4.23 -9.27
N PRO A 214 -7.16 3.72 -10.53
CA PRO A 214 -6.18 3.98 -11.59
C PRO A 214 -6.17 5.43 -12.08
N PRO A 215 -5.02 5.90 -12.60
CA PRO A 215 -5.02 6.31 -13.99
C PRO A 215 -3.94 5.60 -14.82
N THR A 216 -4.41 5.13 -15.97
CA THR A 216 -3.76 4.95 -17.28
C THR A 216 -2.22 4.98 -17.35
N ALA A 217 -1.68 3.85 -17.80
CA ALA A 217 -0.28 3.67 -18.14
C ALA A 217 0.17 4.58 -19.29
N THR A 218 1.40 5.11 -19.18
CA THR A 218 2.50 4.85 -20.13
C THR A 218 3.83 5.24 -19.47
N PRO A 219 4.81 4.33 -19.41
CA PRO A 219 6.17 4.79 -19.66
C PRO A 219 6.90 3.91 -20.71
N THR A 220 7.54 4.60 -21.64
CA THR A 220 8.42 4.06 -22.67
C THR A 220 9.89 4.32 -22.26
N VAL A 221 10.62 3.21 -22.09
CA VAL A 221 12.03 2.91 -22.47
C VAL A 221 13.24 3.55 -21.74
N THR A 222 13.98 2.63 -21.11
CA THR A 222 15.44 2.31 -21.08
C THR A 222 16.58 3.31 -20.80
N GLY A 223 17.52 2.85 -19.96
CA GLY A 223 18.99 3.04 -20.13
C GLY A 223 19.73 3.87 -19.06
N THR A 224 20.55 3.18 -18.25
CA THR A 224 21.62 3.56 -17.26
C THR A 224 22.70 4.53 -17.82
N PRO A 225 23.77 5.03 -17.09
CA PRO A 225 24.30 4.83 -15.70
C PRO A 225 24.73 6.13 -14.91
N PRO A 226 25.35 6.08 -13.69
CA PRO A 226 25.39 7.22 -12.75
C PRO A 226 26.49 8.24 -13.06
N THR A 227 26.23 9.52 -12.77
CA THR A 227 27.14 10.64 -13.05
C THR A 227 27.34 11.48 -11.78
N PRO A 228 28.57 11.91 -11.46
CA PRO A 228 29.02 12.21 -10.11
C PRO A 228 28.42 13.48 -9.51
N THR A 229 28.39 13.50 -8.18
CA THR A 229 28.11 14.65 -7.33
C THR A 229 29.03 15.82 -7.73
N PRO A 230 28.49 16.97 -8.19
CA PRO A 230 29.32 18.13 -8.48
C PRO A 230 29.78 18.76 -7.17
N THR A 231 31.10 18.92 -7.06
CA THR A 231 31.77 19.75 -6.06
C THR A 231 31.36 21.22 -6.28
N ARG A 232 30.84 21.84 -5.23
CA ARG A 232 30.33 23.22 -5.20
C ARG A 232 31.44 24.24 -5.50
N THR A 233 31.44 24.82 -6.69
CA THR A 233 32.12 26.08 -7.00
C THR A 233 31.24 27.27 -6.59
N GLY A 234 31.86 28.33 -6.08
CA GLY A 234 31.24 29.43 -5.34
C GLY A 234 29.96 30.00 -5.95
N THR A 235 28.93 30.18 -5.12
CA THR A 235 27.67 30.82 -5.49
C THR A 235 27.91 32.30 -5.76
N VAL A 236 27.76 32.72 -7.02
CA VAL A 236 27.59 34.13 -7.39
C VAL A 236 26.39 34.67 -6.62
N GLN A 237 26.60 35.78 -5.91
CA GLN A 237 25.57 36.39 -5.07
C GLN A 237 24.35 36.78 -5.92
N PRO A 238 23.11 36.52 -5.48
CA PRO A 238 21.93 36.96 -6.23
C PRO A 238 21.89 38.47 -6.39
N ASN A 239 21.43 38.93 -7.57
CA ASN A 239 21.25 40.34 -7.85
C ASN A 239 20.26 40.94 -6.83
N ALA A 240 20.52 42.15 -6.35
CA ALA A 240 19.73 42.79 -5.30
C ALA A 240 18.24 42.97 -5.68
N CYS A 241 17.94 43.01 -6.97
CA CYS A 241 16.58 43.15 -7.49
C CYS A 241 15.78 41.84 -7.57
N ASP A 242 16.43 40.66 -7.55
CA ASP A 242 15.73 39.38 -7.70
C ASP A 242 15.03 39.02 -6.38
N ARG A 243 13.70 38.98 -6.39
CA ARG A 243 12.89 38.60 -5.23
C ARG A 243 11.69 37.77 -5.67
N ALA A 244 11.49 36.63 -5.02
CA ALA A 244 10.33 35.78 -5.25
C ALA A 244 9.47 35.68 -3.99
N GLN A 245 8.17 35.52 -4.19
CA GLN A 245 7.23 35.14 -3.15
C GLN A 245 6.58 33.81 -3.55
N PHE A 246 6.54 32.86 -2.62
CA PHE A 246 5.71 31.67 -2.76
C PHE A 246 4.26 32.05 -2.54
N ILE A 247 3.38 31.67 -3.48
CA ILE A 247 1.93 31.94 -3.38
C ILE A 247 1.20 30.69 -2.92
N SER A 248 1.37 29.57 -3.63
CA SER A 248 0.74 28.31 -3.27
C SER A 248 1.37 27.13 -4.00
N ASP A 249 1.13 25.94 -3.48
CA ASP A 249 1.15 24.73 -4.31
C ASP A 249 -0.06 24.76 -5.24
N VAL A 250 0.15 24.53 -6.54
CA VAL A 250 -0.94 24.36 -7.51
C VAL A 250 -1.31 22.89 -7.63
N THR A 251 -0.29 22.02 -7.63
CA THR A 251 -0.46 20.57 -7.53
C THR A 251 0.40 20.03 -6.41
N VAL A 252 -0.04 18.92 -5.82
CA VAL A 252 0.65 18.26 -4.69
C VAL A 252 0.83 19.24 -3.50
N PRO A 253 -0.26 19.62 -2.80
CA PRO A 253 -0.15 20.38 -1.56
C PRO A 253 0.79 19.72 -0.55
N ASP A 254 1.38 20.51 0.33
CA ASP A 254 2.24 19.98 1.39
C ASP A 254 1.55 18.86 2.20
N GLY A 255 2.31 17.80 2.47
CA GLY A 255 1.83 16.61 3.17
C GLY A 255 1.01 15.64 2.30
N THR A 256 0.96 15.84 0.98
CA THR A 256 0.33 14.87 0.06
C THR A 256 0.96 13.49 0.21
N ALA A 257 0.13 12.46 0.33
CA ALA A 257 0.58 11.07 0.43
C ALA A 257 0.72 10.42 -0.95
N PHE A 258 1.85 9.75 -1.18
CA PHE A 258 2.10 8.92 -2.36
C PHE A 258 2.46 7.49 -1.97
N ALA A 259 2.18 6.54 -2.87
CA ALA A 259 2.80 5.22 -2.82
C ALA A 259 4.29 5.32 -3.23
N PRO A 260 5.13 4.35 -2.83
CA PRO A 260 6.55 4.35 -3.19
C PRO A 260 6.79 4.28 -4.71
N GLY A 261 7.72 5.09 -5.23
CA GLY A 261 8.17 5.02 -6.63
C GLY A 261 7.20 5.57 -7.68
N ILE A 262 6.11 6.24 -7.30
CA ILE A 262 5.12 6.78 -8.24
C ILE A 262 5.57 8.13 -8.80
N GLY A 263 5.43 8.28 -10.13
CA GLY A 263 5.64 9.54 -10.82
C GLY A 263 4.53 10.55 -10.50
N PHE A 264 4.90 11.81 -10.27
CA PHE A 264 3.96 12.91 -10.05
C PHE A 264 4.50 14.24 -10.62
N SER A 265 3.58 15.16 -10.91
CA SER A 265 3.88 16.52 -11.37
C SER A 265 3.65 17.53 -10.25
N LYS A 266 4.73 18.17 -9.79
CA LYS A 266 4.69 19.27 -8.82
C LYS A 266 4.68 20.60 -9.57
N THR A 267 3.69 21.43 -9.27
CA THR A 267 3.54 22.78 -9.81
C THR A 267 3.38 23.76 -8.66
N TRP A 268 4.25 24.77 -8.62
CA TRP A 268 4.16 25.88 -7.67
C TRP A 268 3.62 27.12 -8.37
N ARG A 269 2.85 27.95 -7.65
CA ARG A 269 2.57 29.32 -8.04
C ARG A 269 3.52 30.23 -7.28
N LEU A 270 4.32 30.98 -8.02
CA LEU A 270 5.38 31.85 -7.51
C LEU A 270 5.13 33.25 -8.07
N LYS A 271 5.46 34.30 -7.34
CA LYS A 271 5.31 35.69 -7.78
C LYS A 271 6.67 36.39 -7.82
N ASN A 272 6.93 37.12 -8.90
CA ASN A 272 8.03 38.07 -8.94
C ASN A 272 7.67 39.31 -8.11
N VAL A 273 8.31 39.47 -6.95
CA VAL A 273 8.13 40.63 -6.06
C VAL A 273 9.39 41.51 -6.05
N GLY A 274 10.27 41.30 -7.02
CA GLY A 274 11.50 42.06 -7.22
C GLY A 274 11.30 43.23 -8.17
N THR A 275 12.41 43.81 -8.59
CA THR A 275 12.43 44.89 -9.60
C THR A 275 13.03 44.44 -10.93
N CYS A 276 13.60 43.24 -10.99
CA CYS A 276 14.11 42.66 -12.23
C CYS A 276 13.06 41.78 -12.92
N THR A 277 12.95 41.92 -14.24
CA THR A 277 12.17 41.01 -15.09
C THR A 277 12.94 39.70 -15.26
N TRP A 278 12.28 38.57 -14.99
CA TRP A 278 12.88 37.25 -15.15
C TRP A 278 12.77 36.80 -16.61
N THR A 279 13.90 36.71 -17.31
CA THR A 279 13.99 36.18 -18.68
C THR A 279 15.09 35.14 -18.76
N ASN A 280 14.75 33.92 -19.19
CA ASN A 280 15.64 32.75 -19.17
C ASN A 280 16.12 32.34 -17.77
N TYR A 281 15.23 32.48 -16.78
CA TYR A 281 15.48 32.01 -15.42
C TYR A 281 15.08 30.53 -15.30
N SER A 282 15.60 29.85 -14.29
CA SER A 282 15.24 28.46 -14.00
C SER A 282 14.94 28.26 -12.52
N ILE A 283 14.17 27.23 -12.20
CA ILE A 283 14.15 26.64 -10.86
C ILE A 283 15.23 25.56 -10.80
N MET A 284 15.88 25.41 -9.66
CA MET A 284 16.94 24.43 -9.43
C MET A 284 16.78 23.77 -8.06
N PHE A 285 17.15 22.49 -8.00
CA PHE A 285 17.24 21.76 -6.74
C PHE A 285 18.37 22.37 -5.90
N ASP A 286 18.08 22.61 -4.62
CA ASP A 286 19.01 23.21 -3.66
C ASP A 286 19.54 22.14 -2.69
N THR A 287 18.66 21.55 -1.88
CA THR A 287 18.99 20.57 -0.83
C THR A 287 17.81 19.63 -0.52
N GLY A 288 18.00 18.70 0.42
CA GLY A 288 16.97 17.76 0.88
C GLY A 288 17.00 16.44 0.11
N GLU A 289 15.87 15.72 0.11
CA GLU A 289 15.74 14.45 -0.60
C GLU A 289 15.24 14.67 -2.05
N LYS A 290 16.05 14.25 -3.03
CA LYS A 290 15.71 14.36 -4.44
C LYS A 290 14.67 13.30 -4.83
N MET A 291 13.43 13.73 -5.04
CA MET A 291 12.30 12.90 -5.49
C MET A 291 12.32 12.70 -7.01
N GLY A 292 13.45 12.26 -7.58
CA GLY A 292 13.65 12.17 -9.04
C GLY A 292 13.49 13.51 -9.80
N GLY A 293 13.45 13.46 -11.15
CA GLY A 293 13.34 14.65 -12.00
C GLY A 293 14.67 15.39 -12.27
N PRO A 294 14.65 16.44 -13.10
CA PRO A 294 15.85 17.19 -13.48
C PRO A 294 16.35 18.07 -12.31
N ASP A 295 17.66 18.32 -12.23
CA ASP A 295 18.25 19.24 -11.24
C ASP A 295 17.87 20.71 -11.46
N SER A 296 17.39 21.03 -12.66
CA SER A 296 16.89 22.36 -13.01
C SER A 296 15.83 22.31 -14.09
N ALA A 297 14.89 23.24 -14.06
CA ALA A 297 13.88 23.43 -15.11
C ALA A 297 13.74 24.91 -15.47
N LEU A 298 13.70 25.21 -16.77
CA LEU A 298 13.54 26.58 -17.27
C LEU A 298 12.14 27.11 -16.92
N ILE A 299 12.05 28.38 -16.52
CA ILE A 299 10.79 29.12 -16.48
C ILE A 299 10.48 29.49 -17.93
N PRO A 300 9.42 28.94 -18.54
CA PRO A 300 9.23 28.98 -19.99
C PRO A 300 8.81 30.36 -20.50
N THR A 301 8.44 31.28 -19.60
CA THR A 301 7.92 32.61 -19.92
C THR A 301 8.73 33.71 -19.24
N THR A 302 8.69 34.91 -19.82
CA THR A 302 9.22 36.11 -19.16
C THR A 302 8.26 36.56 -18.06
N VAL A 303 8.77 36.80 -16.85
CA VAL A 303 7.96 37.19 -15.68
C VAL A 303 8.37 38.59 -15.21
N ALA A 304 7.55 39.58 -15.53
CA ALA A 304 7.76 40.97 -15.10
C ALA A 304 7.50 41.14 -13.58
N PRO A 305 8.04 42.19 -12.94
CA PRO A 305 7.68 42.55 -11.58
C PRO A 305 6.17 42.57 -11.35
N GLY A 306 5.72 41.90 -10.29
CA GLY A 306 4.31 41.77 -9.92
C GLY A 306 3.55 40.62 -10.58
N GLN A 307 4.14 39.92 -11.57
CA GLN A 307 3.50 38.78 -12.25
C GLN A 307 3.75 37.44 -11.53
N THR A 308 2.92 36.44 -11.84
CA THR A 308 3.04 35.04 -11.39
C THR A 308 3.19 34.08 -12.56
#